data_AF-A0A2S0JMK4-F1
#
_entry.id   AF-A0A2S0JMK4-F1
#
_cell.length_a   1.000
_cell.length_b   1.000
_cell.length_c   1.000
_cell.angle_alpha   90.00
_cell.angle_beta   90.00
_cell.angle_gamma   90.00
#
_symmetry.space_group_name_H-M   'P 1'
#
loop_
_entity.id
_entity.type
_entity.pdbx_description
1 polymer ?
#
loop_
_entity_poly.entity_id
_entity_poly.type
_entity_poly.pdbx_seq_one_letter_code
_entity_poly.pdbx_strand_id
1 'polypeptide(L)'
;MKIIIVMLALIVVAISMYGLMTKDFSYGPISSLLLGILFAIMGIEEYKMKGKDGWGMFLIIGSLIIIVMALFSFLLCLSGINN
;
A
#
# COMPACT_ATOMS: atom_id res chain seq x y z
N MET A 1 10.54 -6.11 -13.93
CA MET A 1 10.71 -5.79 -12.50
C MET A 1 9.72 -6.54 -11.62
N LYS A 2 9.13 -7.62 -12.13
CA LYS A 2 8.15 -8.47 -11.42
C LYS A 2 8.67 -9.14 -10.14
N ILE A 3 9.93 -9.57 -10.08
CA ILE A 3 10.47 -10.27 -8.89
C ILE A 3 10.44 -9.38 -7.63
N ILE A 4 10.73 -8.08 -7.81
CA ILE A 4 10.81 -7.10 -6.72
C ILE A 4 9.41 -6.84 -6.17
N ILE A 5 8.42 -6.72 -7.07
CA ILE A 5 7.00 -6.56 -6.72
C ILE A 5 6.49 -7.78 -5.95
N VAL A 6 6.84 -9.00 -6.39
CA VAL A 6 6.44 -10.24 -5.71
C VAL A 6 7.09 -10.34 -4.32
N MET A 7 8.37 -10.01 -4.18
CA MET A 7 9.02 -9.95 -2.87
C MET A 7 8.38 -8.91 -1.95
N LEU A 8 8.10 -7.71 -2.47
CA LEU A 8 7.47 -6.65 -1.67
C LEU A 8 6.04 -7.04 -1.27
N ALA A 9 5.28 -7.70 -2.14
CA ALA A 9 3.94 -8.21 -1.86
C ALA A 9 3.97 -9.27 -0.75
N LEU A 10 4.92 -10.20 -0.80
CA LEU A 10 5.13 -11.20 0.25
C LEU A 10 5.41 -10.55 1.61
N ILE A 11 6.25 -9.52 1.65
CA ILE A 11 6.55 -8.78 2.88
C ILE A 11 5.29 -8.10 3.43
N VAL A 12 4.48 -7.47 2.57
CA VAL A 12 3.25 -6.80 3.00
C VAL A 12 2.22 -7.78 3.55
N VAL A 13 2.05 -8.93 2.90
CA VAL A 13 1.17 -9.99 3.39
C VAL A 13 1.67 -10.54 4.72
N ALA A 14 2.98 -10.75 4.88
CA ALA A 14 3.56 -11.21 6.13
C ALA A 14 3.35 -10.22 7.29
N ILE A 15 3.55 -8.91 7.06
CA ILE A 15 3.31 -7.86 8.08
C ILE A 15 1.82 -7.78 8.43
N SER A 16 0.95 -7.85 7.42
CA SER A 16 -0.52 -7.81 7.64
C SER A 16 -0.99 -9.02 8.44
N MET A 17 -0.48 -10.21 8.11
CA MET A 17 -0.79 -11.46 8.80
C MET A 17 -0.23 -11.46 10.23
N TYR A 18 0.96 -10.90 10.43
CA TYR A 18 1.56 -10.72 11.74
C TYR A 18 0.69 -9.82 12.62
N GLY A 19 0.28 -8.65 12.12
CA GLY A 19 -0.63 -7.75 12.84
C GLY A 19 -1.99 -8.39 13.17
N LEU A 20 -2.51 -9.25 12.28
CA LEU A 20 -3.75 -9.98 12.53
C LEU A 20 -3.59 -11.06 13.61
N MET A 21 -2.44 -11.76 13.64
CA MET A 21 -2.14 -12.77 14.66
C MET A 21 -1.89 -12.14 16.04
N THR A 22 -1.13 -11.05 16.11
CA THR A 22 -0.85 -10.35 17.38
C THR A 22 -2.05 -9.52 17.87
N LYS A 23 -3.06 -9.31 17.03
CA LYS A 23 -4.19 -8.38 17.26
C LYS A 23 -3.74 -6.93 17.52
N ASP A 24 -2.48 -6.63 17.26
CA ASP A 24 -1.88 -5.31 17.36
C ASP A 24 -1.85 -4.67 15.98
N PHE A 25 -2.84 -3.80 15.74
CA PHE A 25 -2.97 -3.05 14.50
C PHE A 25 -2.12 -1.77 14.46
N SER A 26 -1.18 -1.57 15.39
CA SER A 26 -0.23 -0.45 15.36
C SER A 26 0.57 -0.41 14.06
N TYR A 27 0.78 -1.55 13.41
CA TYR A 27 1.44 -1.65 12.11
C TYR A 27 0.49 -1.54 10.90
N GLY A 28 -0.82 -1.37 11.13
CA GLY A 28 -1.83 -1.23 10.07
C GLY A 28 -1.52 -0.09 9.10
N PRO A 29 -1.25 1.15 9.57
CA PRO A 29 -0.91 2.28 8.71
C PRO A 29 0.36 2.04 7.88
N ILE A 30 1.36 1.35 8.46
CA ILE A 30 2.61 0.98 7.77
C ILE A 30 2.34 -0.06 6.68
N SER A 31 1.49 -1.05 6.97
CA SER A 31 1.06 -2.07 6.02
C SER A 31 0.32 -1.45 4.83
N SER A 32 -0.59 -0.51 5.10
CA SER A 32 -1.31 0.25 4.06
C SER A 32 -0.37 1.12 3.22
N LEU A 33 0.64 1.75 3.82
CA LEU A 33 1.66 2.51 3.09
C LEU A 33 2.44 1.63 2.11
N LEU A 34 2.93 0.47 2.55
CA LEU A 34 3.62 -0.46 1.65
C LEU A 34 2.69 -1.00 0.55
N LEU A 35 1.41 -1.25 0.87
CA LEU A 35 0.39 -1.65 -0.11
C LEU A 35 0.17 -0.57 -1.18
N GLY A 36 0.13 0.70 -0.77
CA GLY A 36 0.07 1.84 -1.71
C GLY A 36 1.28 1.86 -2.64
N ILE A 37 2.49 1.71 -2.10
CA ILE A 37 3.72 1.65 -2.90
C ILE A 37 3.71 0.47 -3.88
N LEU A 38 3.22 -0.70 -3.46
CA LEU A 38 3.03 -1.87 -4.34
C LEU A 38 2.11 -1.57 -5.53
N PHE A 39 0.96 -0.95 -5.26
CA PHE A 39 0.01 -0.57 -6.29
C PHE A 39 0.58 0.49 -7.24
N ALA A 40 1.41 1.42 -6.73
CA ALA A 40 2.08 2.41 -7.56
C ALA A 40 3.08 1.74 -8.53
N ILE A 41 3.90 0.81 -8.02
CA ILE A 41 4.87 0.09 -8.84
C ILE A 41 4.17 -0.80 -9.88
N MET A 42 3.12 -1.53 -9.49
CA MET A 42 2.30 -2.32 -10.41
C MET A 42 1.66 -1.46 -11.49
N GLY A 43 1.09 -0.31 -11.11
CA GLY A 43 0.47 0.62 -12.06
C GLY A 43 1.46 1.19 -13.07
N ILE A 44 2.69 1.53 -12.63
CA ILE A 44 3.77 1.97 -13.52
C ILE A 44 4.24 0.83 -14.44
N GLU A 45 4.37 -0.40 -13.94
CA GLU A 45 4.79 -1.55 -14.75
C GLU A 45 3.72 -1.92 -15.80
N GLU A 46 2.44 -1.90 -15.42
CA GLU A 46 1.29 -2.11 -16.33
C GLU A 46 1.23 -1.01 -17.40
N TYR A 47 1.44 0.26 -17.02
CA TYR A 47 1.49 1.39 -17.95
C TYR A 47 2.69 1.29 -18.91
N LYS A 48 3.83 0.77 -18.44
CA LYS A 48 5.00 0.49 -19.31
C LYS A 48 4.77 -0.66 -20.28
N MET A 49 4.06 -1.72 -19.88
CA MET A 49 3.84 -2.90 -20.72
C MET A 49 2.69 -2.72 -21.72
N LYS A 50 1.60 -2.07 -21.34
CA LYS A 50 0.39 -1.92 -22.17
C LYS A 50 0.11 -0.49 -22.64
N GLY A 51 0.90 0.50 -22.22
CA GLY A 51 0.66 1.89 -22.57
C GLY A 51 -0.66 2.44 -22.00
N LYS A 52 -1.29 3.36 -22.73
CA LYS A 52 -2.55 4.04 -22.32
C LYS A 52 -3.78 3.13 -22.32
N ASP A 53 -3.71 1.96 -22.95
CA ASP A 53 -4.84 1.01 -23.01
C ASP A 53 -4.87 0.04 -21.82
N GLY A 54 -3.89 0.15 -20.91
CA GLY A 54 -3.79 -0.66 -19.71
C GLY A 54 -4.52 -0.07 -18.51
N TRP A 55 -4.84 -0.92 -17.53
CA TRP A 55 -5.41 -0.53 -16.24
C TRP A 55 -4.38 0.16 -15.32
N GLY A 56 -3.17 0.44 -15.82
CA GLY A 56 -2.08 1.05 -15.07
C GLY A 56 -2.44 2.42 -14.49
N MET A 57 -3.22 3.23 -15.22
CA MET A 57 -3.65 4.55 -14.73
C MET A 57 -4.60 4.43 -13.53
N PHE A 58 -5.52 3.45 -13.56
CA PHE A 58 -6.40 3.13 -12.43
C PHE A 58 -5.61 2.62 -11.22
N LEU A 59 -4.60 1.78 -11.44
CA LEU A 59 -3.72 1.28 -10.39
C LEU A 59 -2.90 2.41 -9.74
N ILE A 60 -2.39 3.35 -10.54
CA ILE A 60 -1.67 4.54 -10.04
C ILE A 60 -2.62 5.43 -9.22
N ILE A 61 -3.83 5.71 -9.70
CA ILE A 61 -4.81 6.51 -8.96
C ILE A 61 -5.18 5.80 -7.64
N GLY A 62 -5.43 4.49 -7.69
CA GLY A 62 -5.71 3.67 -6.51
C GLY A 62 -4.57 3.71 -5.49
N SER A 63 -3.32 3.65 -5.96
CA SER A 63 -2.14 3.77 -5.09
C SER A 63 -2.09 5.10 -4.34
N LEU A 64 -2.46 6.19 -5.02
CA LEU A 64 -2.46 7.53 -4.44
C LEU A 64 -3.52 7.64 -3.33
N ILE A 65 -4.72 7.09 -3.57
CA ILE A 65 -5.80 7.03 -2.58
C ILE A 65 -5.36 6.25 -1.35
N ILE A 66 -4.74 5.07 -1.55
CA ILE A 66 -4.26 4.22 -0.45
C ILE A 66 -3.21 4.96 0.39
N ILE A 67 -2.26 5.65 -0.25
CA ILE A 67 -1.22 6.43 0.44
C ILE A 67 -1.85 7.58 1.24
N VAL A 68 -2.80 8.31 0.65
CA VAL A 68 -3.52 9.40 1.34
C VAL A 68 -4.30 8.86 2.55
N MET A 69 -5.01 7.74 2.41
CA MET A 69 -5.71 7.10 3.53
C MET A 69 -4.75 6.64 4.63
N ALA A 70 -3.58 6.12 4.27
CA ALA A 70 -2.59 5.68 5.23
C ALA A 70 -2.00 6.86 6.03
N LEU A 71 -1.71 7.97 5.35
CA LEU A 71 -1.30 9.23 5.99
C LEU A 71 -2.39 9.79 6.91
N PHE A 72 -3.64 9.77 6.45
CA PHE A 72 -4.79 10.22 7.24
C PHE A 72 -4.97 9.35 8.50
N SER A 73 -4.79 8.04 8.38
CA SER A 73 -4.85 7.10 9.50
C SER A 73 -3.74 7.37 10.53
N PHE A 74 -2.53 7.68 10.07
CA PHE A 74 -1.43 8.11 10.93
C PHE A 74 -1.75 9.42 11.66
N LEU A 75 -2.27 10.41 10.95
CA LEU A 75 -2.60 11.73 11.51
C LEU A 75 -3.75 11.66 12.52
N LEU A 76 -4.76 10.83 12.23
CA LEU A 76 -5.90 10.59 13.11
C LEU A 76 -5.48 9.81 14.36
N CYS A 77 -4.60 8.82 14.22
CA CYS A 77 -3.99 8.13 15.35
C CYS A 77 -3.18 9.09 16.25
N LEU A 78 -2.43 10.03 15.67
CA LEU A 78 -1.68 11.04 16.42
C LEU A 78 -2.61 12.04 17.13
N SER A 79 -3.70 12.47 16.47
CA SER A 79 -4.66 13.41 17.02
C SER A 79 -5.55 12.78 18.11
N GLY A 80 -5.79 11.47 18.06
CA GLY A 80 -6.53 10.72 19.07
C GLY A 80 -5.75 10.46 20.36
N ILE A 81 -4.42 10.63 20.36
CA ILE A 81 -3.57 10.55 21.57
C ILE A 81 -3.59 11.88 22.36
N ASN A 82 -4.02 12.99 21.75
CA ASN A 82 -3.97 14.32 22.35
C ASN A 82 -5.31 14.80 22.96
N ASN A 83 -6.23 13.88 23.27
CA ASN A 83 -7.51 14.15 23.94
C ASN A 83 -7.83 13.04 24.95
#